data_AF-A0A7K0U3D6-F1
#
_entry.id   AF-A0A7K0U3D6-F1
#
_cell.length_a   1.000
_cell.length_b   1.000
_cell.length_c   1.000
_cell.angle_alpha   90.00
_cell.angle_beta   90.00
_cell.angle_gamma   90.00
#
_symmetry.space_group_name_H-M   'P 1'
#
loop_
_entity.id
_entity.type
_entity.pdbx_description
1 polymer ?
#
loop_
_entity_poly.entity_id
_entity_poly.type
_entity_poly.pdbx_seq_one_letter_code
_entity_poly.pdbx_strand_id
1 'polypeptide(L)'
;DSRAALGNAFADDQADAGETDLVRVEKSRRKYGRSPVCVVVGADPGDSTERTGENRDAVAAGIQNLLLGATAAGLANFWSTPPGRRGPRTLALCGFPAGTELVGVVYLGWPGGDVEAPVRPALHVTHLD
;
A
#
# COMPACT_ATOMS: atom_id res chain seq x y z
N ASP A 1 16.10 11.78 -3.47
CA ASP A 1 15.69 10.42 -3.06
C ASP A 1 14.17 10.31 -3.23
N SER A 2 13.70 9.39 -4.07
CA SER A 2 12.26 9.21 -4.38
C SER A 2 11.42 8.76 -3.17
N ARG A 3 12.00 8.05 -2.19
CA ARG A 3 11.26 7.63 -0.98
C ARG A 3 10.95 8.81 -0.07
N ALA A 4 11.83 9.80 0.00
CA ALA A 4 11.58 11.05 0.72
C ALA A 4 10.51 11.88 0.02
N ALA A 5 10.55 11.94 -1.32
CA ALA A 5 9.50 12.60 -2.10
C ALA A 5 8.12 11.95 -1.86
N LEU A 6 8.06 10.62 -1.82
CA LEU A 6 6.83 9.88 -1.48
C LEU A 6 6.30 10.24 -0.09
N GLY A 7 7.18 10.29 0.91
CA GLY A 7 6.78 10.68 2.27
C GLY A 7 6.21 12.10 2.34
N ASN A 8 6.81 13.04 1.61
CA ASN A 8 6.31 14.41 1.53
C ASN A 8 4.96 14.49 0.81
N ALA A 9 4.80 13.82 -0.34
CA ALA A 9 3.54 13.81 -1.07
C ALA A 9 2.37 13.31 -0.22
N PHE A 10 2.56 12.18 0.49
CA PHE A 10 1.53 11.68 1.40
C PHE A 10 1.24 12.62 2.57
N ALA A 11 2.27 13.21 3.18
CA ALA A 11 2.08 14.13 4.29
C ALA A 11 1.32 15.40 3.86
N ASP A 12 1.63 15.94 2.68
CA ASP A 12 0.95 17.10 2.13
C ASP A 12 -0.50 16.77 1.74
N ASP A 13 -0.75 15.61 1.12
CA ASP A 13 -2.11 15.14 0.83
C ASP A 13 -2.94 14.95 2.12
N GLN A 14 -2.33 14.46 3.20
CA GLN A 14 -3.00 14.36 4.51
C GLN A 14 -3.33 15.73 5.11
N ALA A 15 -2.40 16.68 5.03
CA ALA A 15 -2.62 18.04 5.51
C ALA A 15 -3.73 18.75 4.73
N ASP A 16 -3.72 18.63 3.40
CA ASP A 16 -4.76 19.18 2.50
C ASP A 16 -6.13 18.53 2.78
N ALA A 17 -6.15 17.26 3.19
CA ALA A 17 -7.36 16.55 3.62
C ALA A 17 -7.83 16.89 5.05
N GLY A 18 -7.14 17.78 5.76
CA GLY A 18 -7.51 18.24 7.10
C GLY A 18 -7.13 17.29 8.24
N GLU A 19 -6.15 16.40 8.05
CA GLU A 19 -5.61 15.59 9.15
C GLU A 19 -5.06 16.50 10.26
N THR A 20 -5.60 16.38 11.47
CA THR A 20 -5.25 17.22 12.61
C THR A 20 -4.16 16.62 13.48
N ASP A 21 -3.89 15.31 13.37
CA ASP A 21 -2.77 14.66 14.04
C ASP A 21 -1.45 14.97 13.32
N LEU A 22 -0.77 16.04 13.76
CA LEU A 22 0.51 16.47 13.22
C LEU A 22 1.62 15.41 13.39
N VAL A 23 1.54 14.55 14.41
CA VAL A 23 2.50 13.45 14.60
C VAL A 23 2.31 12.42 13.50
N ARG A 24 1.06 12.13 13.13
CA ARG A 24 0.75 11.22 12.02
C ARG A 24 1.22 11.77 10.67
N VAL A 25 1.03 13.08 10.42
CA VAL A 25 1.55 13.75 9.21
C VAL A 25 3.07 13.67 9.15
N GLU A 26 3.77 14.01 10.24
CA GLU A 26 5.23 13.98 10.28
C GLU A 26 5.79 12.55 10.13
N LYS A 27 5.09 11.55 10.70
CA LYS A 27 5.45 10.13 10.54
C LYS A 27 5.42 9.70 9.06
N SER A 28 4.46 10.20 8.28
CA SER A 28 4.40 9.91 6.84
C SER A 28 5.63 10.45 6.09
N ARG A 29 6.17 11.62 6.46
CA ARG A 29 7.37 12.17 5.82
C ARG A 29 8.59 11.26 5.89
N ARG A 30 8.73 10.50 6.98
CA ARG A 30 9.98 9.75 7.27
C ARG A 30 9.87 8.24 7.09
N LYS A 31 8.68 7.65 7.24
CA LYS A 31 8.56 6.18 7.38
C LYS A 31 8.98 5.38 6.13
N TYR A 32 8.89 5.97 4.93
CA TYR A 32 9.22 5.28 3.68
C TYR A 32 10.74 5.10 3.48
N GLY A 33 11.57 5.90 4.15
CA GLY A 33 13.03 5.73 4.14
C GLY A 33 13.54 4.47 4.87
N ARG A 34 12.67 3.78 5.62
CA ARG A 34 13.00 2.59 6.43
C ARG A 34 13.21 1.32 5.59
N SER A 35 12.78 1.33 4.33
CA SER A 35 12.92 0.21 3.41
C SER A 35 13.69 0.66 2.18
N PRO A 36 14.58 -0.18 1.61
CA PRO A 36 15.33 0.18 0.42
C PRO A 36 14.42 0.41 -0.79
N VAL A 37 13.26 -0.26 -0.86
CA VAL A 37 12.31 -0.15 -1.98
C VAL A 37 10.88 -0.01 -1.46
N CYS A 38 10.16 0.98 -1.97
CA CYS A 38 8.71 1.09 -1.80
C CYS A 38 8.02 1.00 -3.16
N VAL A 39 7.02 0.14 -3.28
CA VAL A 39 6.15 0.01 -4.45
C VAL A 39 4.78 0.57 -4.10
N VAL A 40 4.38 1.66 -4.75
CA VAL A 40 3.02 2.20 -4.63
C VAL A 40 2.15 1.54 -5.69
N VAL A 41 1.02 0.99 -5.29
CA VAL A 41 0.15 0.21 -6.17
C VAL A 41 -1.22 0.87 -6.22
N GLY A 42 -1.68 1.18 -7.44
CA GLY A 42 -2.97 1.80 -7.73
C GLY A 42 -3.87 0.88 -8.56
N ALA A 43 -5.18 1.08 -8.44
CA ALA A 43 -6.20 0.47 -9.27
C ALA A 43 -6.96 1.56 -10.03
N ASP A 44 -6.96 1.48 -11.36
CA ASP A 44 -7.72 2.39 -12.20
C ASP A 44 -9.22 2.12 -12.11
N PRO A 45 -10.06 3.17 -12.23
CA PRO A 45 -11.50 2.99 -12.21
C PRO A 45 -11.98 2.18 -13.43
N GLY A 46 -13.05 1.41 -13.23
CA GLY A 46 -13.79 0.78 -14.31
C GLY A 46 -14.77 1.76 -14.98
N ASP A 47 -15.51 1.29 -16.00
CA ASP A 47 -16.65 2.02 -16.58
C ASP A 47 -17.94 1.90 -15.73
N SER A 48 -17.90 1.09 -14.68
CA SER A 48 -18.99 0.90 -13.72
C SER A 48 -18.45 0.85 -12.29
N THR A 49 -19.33 1.03 -11.32
CA THR A 49 -19.01 0.86 -9.90
C THR A 49 -18.55 -0.57 -9.61
N GLU A 50 -19.20 -1.57 -10.21
CA GLU A 50 -18.84 -2.98 -10.07
C GLU A 50 -17.44 -3.24 -10.59
N ARG A 51 -17.12 -2.82 -11.83
CA ARG A 51 -15.79 -3.02 -12.41
C ARG A 51 -14.70 -2.24 -11.67
N THR A 52 -15.05 -1.08 -11.09
CA THR A 52 -14.13 -0.35 -10.20
C THR A 52 -13.78 -1.17 -8.95
N GLY A 53 -14.78 -1.83 -8.35
CA GLY A 53 -14.56 -2.77 -7.25
C GLY A 53 -13.72 -3.98 -7.67
N GLU A 54 -14.07 -4.61 -8.79
CA GLU A 54 -13.34 -5.75 -9.34
C GLU A 54 -11.87 -5.42 -9.65
N ASN A 55 -11.59 -4.24 -10.23
CA ASN A 55 -10.23 -3.77 -10.47
C ASN A 55 -9.43 -3.64 -9.16
N ARG A 56 -10.05 -3.08 -8.12
CA ARG A 56 -9.42 -2.95 -6.80
C ARG A 56 -9.10 -4.33 -6.21
N ASP A 57 -10.01 -5.28 -6.32
CA ASP A 57 -9.84 -6.63 -5.77
C ASP A 57 -8.80 -7.42 -6.56
N ALA A 58 -8.77 -7.29 -7.89
CA ALA A 58 -7.74 -7.86 -8.75
C ALA A 58 -6.35 -7.30 -8.39
N VAL A 59 -6.23 -5.99 -8.17
CA VAL A 59 -4.98 -5.37 -7.70
C VAL A 59 -4.58 -5.85 -6.32
N ALA A 60 -5.53 -6.02 -5.39
CA ALA A 60 -5.27 -6.55 -4.06
C ALA A 60 -4.71 -7.99 -4.11
N ALA A 61 -5.30 -8.85 -4.96
CA ALA A 61 -4.78 -10.19 -5.23
C ALA A 61 -3.39 -10.14 -5.88
N GLY A 62 -3.16 -9.21 -6.81
CA GLY A 62 -1.85 -8.95 -7.41
C GLY A 62 -0.78 -8.55 -6.40
N ILE A 63 -1.12 -7.69 -5.43
CA ILE A 63 -0.22 -7.35 -4.32
C ILE A 63 0.10 -8.61 -3.50
N GLN A 64 -0.89 -9.42 -3.15
CA GLN A 64 -0.64 -10.66 -2.41
C GLN A 64 0.29 -11.62 -3.17
N ASN A 65 0.12 -11.75 -4.48
CA ASN A 65 1.03 -12.54 -5.33
C ASN A 65 2.47 -11.97 -5.31
N LEU A 66 2.63 -10.64 -5.35
CA LEU A 66 3.92 -9.99 -5.18
C LEU A 66 4.55 -10.31 -3.82
N LEU A 67 3.78 -10.29 -2.73
CA LEU A 67 4.30 -10.61 -1.39
C LEU A 67 4.75 -12.07 -1.30
N LEU A 68 3.98 -13.01 -1.84
CA LEU A 68 4.35 -14.42 -1.90
C LEU A 68 5.64 -14.63 -2.72
N GLY A 69 5.74 -13.96 -3.88
CA GLY A 69 6.95 -13.99 -4.72
C GLY A 69 8.17 -13.38 -4.02
N ALA A 70 8.00 -12.26 -3.31
CA ALA A 70 9.07 -11.65 -2.53
C ALA A 70 9.57 -12.59 -1.42
N THR A 71 8.66 -13.22 -0.67
CA THR A 71 9.02 -14.21 0.35
C THR A 71 9.76 -15.40 -0.27
N ALA A 72 9.29 -15.93 -1.41
CA ALA A 72 9.96 -17.03 -2.11
C ALA A 72 11.36 -16.65 -2.61
N ALA A 73 11.57 -15.37 -2.95
CA ALA A 73 12.88 -14.82 -3.33
C ALA A 73 13.78 -14.45 -2.13
N GLY A 74 13.35 -14.73 -0.88
CA GLY A 74 14.13 -14.42 0.33
C GLY A 74 14.08 -12.94 0.76
N LEU A 75 13.11 -12.17 0.27
CA LEU A 75 12.90 -10.77 0.64
C LEU A 75 11.88 -10.63 1.78
N ALA A 76 12.20 -9.78 2.75
CA ALA A 76 11.22 -9.28 3.71
C ALA A 76 10.27 -8.30 3.00
N ASN A 77 8.99 -8.41 3.31
CA ASN A 77 7.96 -7.57 2.73
C ASN A 77 6.88 -7.15 3.74
N PHE A 78 6.25 -6.01 3.47
CA PHE A 78 5.14 -5.50 4.28
C PHE A 78 4.18 -4.67 3.42
N TRP A 79 2.89 -5.00 3.47
CA TRP A 79 1.84 -4.16 2.89
C TRP A 79 1.33 -3.16 3.95
N SER A 80 1.50 -1.87 3.68
CA SER A 80 0.82 -0.80 4.41
C SER A 80 -0.35 -0.17 3.64
N THR A 81 -1.41 0.20 4.35
CA THR A 81 -2.48 1.05 3.80
C THR A 81 -1.94 2.47 3.51
N PRO A 82 -2.18 3.03 2.31
CA PRO A 82 -1.85 4.41 2.01
C PRO A 82 -2.56 5.40 2.96
N PRO A 83 -1.90 6.48 3.42
CA PRO A 83 -2.51 7.50 4.28
C PRO A 83 -3.73 8.23 3.70
N GLY A 84 -3.92 8.15 2.37
CA GLY A 84 -5.10 8.62 1.66
C GLY A 84 -5.28 7.80 0.38
N ARG A 85 -6.53 7.52 -0.01
CA ARG A 85 -6.83 6.64 -1.16
C ARG A 85 -6.61 7.31 -2.52
N ARG A 86 -6.74 8.63 -2.61
CA ARG A 86 -6.74 9.39 -3.89
C ARG A 86 -6.05 10.75 -3.74
N GLY A 87 -4.97 10.80 -2.96
CA GLY A 87 -4.21 12.02 -2.72
C GLY A 87 -3.60 12.55 -4.02
N PRO A 88 -3.94 13.76 -4.49
CA PRO A 88 -3.57 14.25 -5.83
C PRO A 88 -2.04 14.38 -6.00
N ARG A 89 -1.31 14.76 -4.94
CA ARG A 89 0.15 14.88 -5.02
C ARG A 89 0.81 13.52 -5.15
N THR A 90 0.31 12.53 -4.42
CA THR A 90 0.81 11.16 -4.50
C THR A 90 0.52 10.53 -5.86
N LEU A 91 -0.69 10.74 -6.42
CA LEU A 91 -1.02 10.24 -7.76
C LEU A 91 -0.09 10.86 -8.82
N ALA A 92 0.10 12.19 -8.77
CA ALA A 92 1.01 12.89 -9.68
C ALA A 92 2.45 12.39 -9.57
N LEU A 93 2.96 12.18 -8.35
CA LEU A 93 4.30 11.64 -8.12
C LEU A 93 4.47 10.24 -8.73
N CYS A 94 3.44 9.39 -8.65
CA CYS A 94 3.47 8.04 -9.19
C CYS A 94 3.18 7.98 -10.71
N GLY A 95 2.84 9.10 -11.34
CA GLY A 95 2.39 9.15 -12.73
C GLY A 95 1.03 8.46 -12.96
N PHE A 96 0.21 8.33 -11.91
CA PHE A 96 -1.09 7.71 -12.01
C PHE A 96 -2.14 8.70 -12.55
N PRO A 97 -3.09 8.22 -13.39
CA PRO A 97 -4.23 9.01 -13.79
C PRO A 97 -5.04 9.57 -12.62
N ALA A 98 -5.75 10.66 -12.87
CA ALA A 98 -6.77 11.13 -11.94
C ALA A 98 -7.85 10.05 -11.79
N GLY A 99 -8.24 9.75 -10.54
CA GLY A 99 -9.26 8.74 -10.26
C GLY A 99 -8.71 7.34 -9.98
N THR A 100 -7.40 7.09 -10.18
CA THR A 100 -6.75 5.87 -9.67
C THR A 100 -6.88 5.82 -8.14
N GLU A 101 -7.24 4.65 -7.61
CA GLU A 101 -7.29 4.41 -6.18
C GLU A 101 -5.99 3.74 -5.72
N LEU A 102 -5.30 4.37 -4.76
CA LEU A 102 -4.15 3.77 -4.09
C LEU A 102 -4.62 2.60 -3.21
N VAL A 103 -4.19 1.39 -3.57
CA VAL A 103 -4.57 0.15 -2.90
C VAL A 103 -3.57 -0.22 -1.80
N GLY A 104 -2.28 -0.01 -2.05
CA GLY A 104 -1.22 -0.41 -1.13
C GLY A 104 0.10 0.32 -1.35
N VAL A 105 0.89 0.41 -0.28
CA VAL A 105 2.33 0.65 -0.39
C VAL A 105 3.05 -0.59 0.14
N VAL A 106 3.81 -1.25 -0.72
CA VAL A 106 4.59 -2.44 -0.39
C VAL A 106 6.02 -2.04 -0.11
N TYR A 107 6.52 -2.40 1.06
CA TYR A 107 7.92 -2.24 1.47
C TYR A 107 8.64 -3.53 1.14
N LEU A 108 9.80 -3.45 0.50
CA LEU A 108 10.63 -4.60 0.14
C LEU A 108 12.07 -4.38 0.61
N GLY A 109 12.74 -5.44 1.02
CA GLY A 109 14.15 -5.40 1.38
C GLY A 109 14.66 -6.73 1.90
N TRP A 110 15.90 -6.72 2.40
CA TRP A 110 16.46 -7.90 3.06
C TRP A 110 16.04 -7.93 4.54
N PRO A 111 15.71 -9.11 5.08
CA PRO A 111 15.36 -9.24 6.49
C PRO A 111 16.56 -8.86 7.37
N GLY A 112 16.31 -8.05 8.40
CA GLY A 112 17.28 -7.79 9.48
C GLY A 112 17.24 -8.83 10.59
N GLY A 113 16.28 -9.75 10.53
CA GLY A 113 16.01 -10.81 11.49
C GLY A 113 14.66 -11.46 11.21
N ASP A 114 14.36 -12.52 11.95
CA ASP A 114 13.10 -13.24 11.83
C ASP A 114 11.99 -12.56 12.64
N VAL A 115 10.77 -12.63 12.11
CA VAL A 115 9.56 -12.17 12.79
C VAL A 115 8.63 -13.36 12.93
N GLU A 116 8.24 -13.67 14.16
CA GLU A 116 7.29 -14.75 14.42
C GLU A 116 5.93 -14.43 13.78
N ALA A 117 5.38 -15.41 13.07
CA ALA A 117 4.06 -15.25 12.46
C ALA A 117 3.01 -15.16 13.58
N PRO A 118 2.11 -14.16 13.57
CA PRO A 118 1.06 -14.08 14.56
C PRO A 118 0.09 -15.26 14.43
N VAL A 119 -0.40 -15.76 15.57
CA VAL A 119 -1.41 -16.82 15.61
C VAL A 119 -2.65 -16.39 14.83
N ARG A 120 -3.08 -17.23 13.89
CA ARG A 120 -4.30 -17.00 13.11
C ARG A 120 -5.49 -17.69 13.79
N PRO A 121 -6.67 -17.04 13.87
CA PRO A 121 -7.90 -17.69 14.32
C PRO A 121 -8.22 -18.94 13.49
N ALA A 122 -8.89 -19.92 14.10
CA ALA A 122 -9.38 -21.09 13.38
C ALA A 122 -10.39 -20.68 12.29
N LEU A 123 -10.27 -21.28 11.11
CA LEU A 123 -11.21 -21.07 10.01
C LEU A 123 -12.43 -21.96 10.20
N HIS A 124 -13.63 -21.38 10.02
CA HIS A 124 -14.86 -22.15 9.89
C HIS A 124 -15.12 -22.41 8.41
N VAL A 125 -15.10 -23.68 8.00
CA VAL A 125 -15.33 -24.10 6.62
C VAL A 125 -16.57 -25.00 6.60
N THR A 126 -17.58 -24.59 5.82
CA THR A 126 -18.80 -25.37 5.60
C THR A 126 -18.71 -26.03 4.23
N HIS A 127 -18.78 -27.35 4.19
CA HIS A 127 -18.92 -28.12 2.95
C HIS A 127 -20.40 -28.41 2.71
N LEU A 128 -20.86 -28.22 1.47
CA LEU A 128 -22.17 -28.65 1.02
C LEU A 128 -21.94 -29.80 0.03
N ASP A 129 -22.57 -30.94 0.30
CA ASP A 129 -22.53 -32.13 -0.58
C ASP A 129 -23.39 -31.93 -1.84
#